data_AF-A0A535DC11-F1
#
_entry.id   AF-A0A535DC11-F1
#
_cell.length_a   1.000
_cell.length_b   1.000
_cell.length_c   1.000
_cell.angle_alpha   90.00
_cell.angle_beta   90.00
_cell.angle_gamma   90.00
#
_symmetry.space_group_name_H-M   'P 1'
#
loop_
_entity.id
_entity.type
_entity.pdbx_description
1 polymer ?
#
loop_
_entity_poly.entity_id
_entity_poly.type
_entity_poly.pdbx_seq_one_letter_code
_entity_poly.pdbx_strand_id
1 'polypeptide(L)'
;LFVSNFGSRPLMRQAVESFRGQSDFPVEAIATFEWVPGVGWSDHGSFWAEGYPALMVTDTALYRYPHYHTEQDTPEKVDYGRLARVVGGLAGMLWALGR
;
A
#
# COMPACT_ATOMS: atom_id res chain seq x y z
N LEU A 1 1.94 -5.07 1.09
CA LEU A 1 0.99 -5.45 0.02
C LEU A 1 0.62 -4.18 -0.75
N PHE A 2 0.80 -4.19 -2.06
CA PHE A 2 0.26 -3.17 -2.97
C PHE A 2 -1.12 -3.64 -3.43
N VAL A 3 -2.15 -2.83 -3.20
CA VAL A 3 -3.54 -3.15 -3.56
C VAL A 3 -4.02 -2.15 -4.58
N SER A 4 -4.64 -2.62 -5.65
CA SER A 4 -5.32 -1.76 -6.63
C SER A 4 -6.65 -2.36 -7.10
N ASN A 5 -7.49 -1.54 -7.75
CA ASN A 5 -8.55 -2.06 -8.61
C ASN A 5 -7.97 -2.53 -9.96
N PHE A 6 -8.78 -3.17 -10.79
CA PHE A 6 -8.31 -3.63 -12.11
C PHE A 6 -7.89 -2.49 -13.03
N GLY A 7 -8.59 -1.34 -12.99
CA GLY A 7 -8.26 -0.16 -13.80
C GLY A 7 -6.88 0.43 -13.45
N SER A 8 -6.48 0.36 -12.19
CA SER A 8 -5.20 0.86 -11.69
C SER A 8 -4.08 -0.20 -11.73
N ARG A 9 -4.34 -1.39 -12.29
CA ARG A 9 -3.34 -2.47 -12.36
C ARG A 9 -2.04 -2.07 -13.08
N PRO A 10 -2.05 -1.31 -14.19
CA PRO A 10 -0.82 -0.84 -14.83
C PRO A 10 0.03 0.02 -13.88
N LEU A 11 -0.60 0.99 -13.21
CA LEU A 11 0.05 1.84 -12.19
C LEU A 11 0.66 0.99 -11.07
N MET A 12 -0.11 0.02 -10.55
CA MET A 12 0.36 -0.86 -9.48
C MET A 12 1.58 -1.68 -9.90
N ARG A 13 1.58 -2.24 -11.12
CA ARG A 13 2.74 -3.00 -11.63
C ARG A 13 3.98 -2.13 -11.74
N GLN A 14 3.84 -0.94 -12.30
CA GLN A 14 4.93 0.03 -12.43
C GLN A 14 5.50 0.41 -11.05
N ALA A 15 4.64 0.67 -10.07
CA ALA A 15 5.05 0.98 -8.71
C ALA A 15 5.79 -0.20 -8.05
N VAL A 16 5.27 -1.43 -8.17
CA VAL A 16 5.90 -2.64 -7.59
C VAL A 16 7.25 -2.94 -8.22
N GLU A 17 7.35 -2.82 -9.54
CA GLU A 17 8.62 -3.00 -10.27
C GLU A 17 9.65 -1.95 -9.85
N SER A 18 9.25 -0.68 -9.76
CA SER A 18 10.11 0.39 -9.26
C SER A 18 10.55 0.15 -7.81
N PHE A 19 9.62 -0.19 -6.91
CA PHE A 19 9.94 -0.48 -5.51
C PHE A 19 10.95 -1.62 -5.36
N ARG A 20 10.78 -2.71 -6.11
CA ARG A 20 11.72 -3.85 -6.12
C ARG A 20 13.11 -3.48 -6.62
N GLY A 21 13.23 -2.47 -7.47
CA GLY A 21 14.52 -1.93 -7.89
C GLY A 21 15.21 -1.07 -6.83
N GLN A 22 14.50 -0.66 -5.77
CA GLN A 22 14.99 0.27 -4.75
C GLN A 22 15.11 -0.36 -3.35
N SER A 23 14.49 -1.52 -3.13
CA SER A 23 14.45 -2.17 -1.82
C SER A 23 14.25 -3.68 -1.94
N ASP A 24 14.99 -4.43 -1.13
CA ASP A 24 14.82 -5.87 -0.93
C ASP A 24 13.70 -6.21 0.09
N PHE A 25 12.92 -5.22 0.52
CA PHE A 25 11.79 -5.47 1.41
C PHE A 25 10.73 -6.33 0.69
N PRO A 26 10.23 -7.41 1.29
CA PRO A 26 9.29 -8.31 0.62
C PRO A 26 7.96 -7.59 0.31
N VAL A 27 7.51 -7.69 -0.94
CA VAL A 27 6.26 -7.07 -1.39
C VAL A 27 5.41 -8.03 -2.21
N GLU A 28 4.16 -8.14 -1.79
CA GLU A 28 3.07 -8.75 -2.53
C GLU A 28 2.24 -7.67 -3.23
N ALA A 29 1.55 -8.03 -4.30
CA ALA A 29 0.67 -7.12 -5.04
C ALA A 29 -0.59 -7.82 -5.53
N ILE A 30 -1.73 -7.15 -5.44
CA ILE A 30 -3.01 -7.66 -5.90
C ILE A 30 -3.86 -6.56 -6.55
N ALA A 31 -4.33 -6.83 -7.77
CA ALA A 31 -5.39 -6.06 -8.41
C ALA A 31 -6.69 -6.89 -8.32
N THR A 32 -7.73 -6.34 -7.70
CA THR A 32 -8.98 -7.07 -7.45
C THR A 32 -10.19 -6.14 -7.47
N PHE A 33 -11.39 -6.66 -7.18
CA PHE A 33 -12.62 -5.89 -7.13
C PHE A 33 -12.69 -4.98 -5.91
N GLU A 34 -13.23 -3.79 -6.08
CA GLU A 34 -13.37 -2.77 -5.02
C GLU A 34 -14.32 -3.18 -3.90
N TRP A 35 -15.30 -4.03 -4.21
CA TRP A 35 -16.29 -4.53 -3.25
C TRP A 35 -15.75 -5.63 -2.33
N VAL A 36 -14.53 -6.15 -2.61
CA VAL A 36 -13.85 -7.03 -1.65
C VAL A 36 -13.58 -6.22 -0.37
N PRO A 37 -13.97 -6.72 0.82
CA PRO A 37 -13.72 -6.01 2.07
C PRO A 37 -12.26 -5.55 2.20
N GLY A 38 -12.05 -4.36 2.75
CA GLY A 38 -10.73 -3.76 2.93
C GLY A 38 -10.03 -3.24 1.66
N VAL A 39 -10.50 -3.57 0.46
CA VAL A 39 -9.82 -3.16 -0.79
C VAL A 39 -10.06 -1.71 -1.13
N GLY A 40 -11.30 -1.22 -1.04
CA GLY A 40 -11.66 0.17 -1.36
C GLY A 40 -11.87 1.08 -0.15
N TRP A 41 -11.43 0.68 1.06
CA TRP A 41 -11.82 1.33 2.31
C TRP A 41 -10.88 2.45 2.79
N SER A 42 -9.90 2.84 1.99
CA SER A 42 -9.00 3.98 2.27
C SER A 42 -9.12 5.02 1.16
N ASP A 43 -8.37 6.12 1.25
CA ASP A 43 -8.56 7.33 0.43
C ASP A 43 -8.43 7.07 -1.07
N HIS A 44 -7.67 6.06 -1.48
CA HIS A 44 -7.56 5.66 -2.89
C HIS A 44 -8.90 5.25 -3.52
N GLY A 45 -9.89 4.83 -2.73
CA GLY A 45 -11.25 4.56 -3.20
C GLY A 45 -11.93 5.81 -3.77
N SER A 46 -11.70 6.98 -3.17
CA SER A 46 -12.22 8.26 -3.70
C SER A 46 -11.62 8.61 -5.05
N PHE A 47 -10.34 8.27 -5.28
CA PHE A 47 -9.70 8.46 -6.60
C PHE A 47 -10.31 7.55 -7.65
N TRP A 48 -10.58 6.28 -7.30
CA TRP A 48 -11.24 5.35 -8.20
C TRP A 48 -12.66 5.81 -8.58
N ALA A 49 -13.42 6.35 -7.62
CA ALA A 49 -14.76 6.88 -7.88
C ALA A 49 -14.76 8.01 -8.93
N GLU A 50 -13.69 8.80 -8.98
CA GLU A 50 -13.49 9.88 -9.96
C GLU A 50 -12.68 9.44 -11.20
N GLY A 51 -12.41 8.14 -11.35
CA GLY A 51 -11.72 7.57 -12.51
C GLY A 51 -10.20 7.79 -12.53
N TYR A 52 -9.60 8.27 -11.44
CA TYR A 52 -8.15 8.43 -11.33
C TYR A 52 -7.47 7.11 -10.93
N PRO A 53 -6.37 6.70 -11.61
CA PRO A 53 -5.57 5.56 -11.18
C PRO A 53 -4.96 5.80 -9.80
N ALA A 54 -5.19 4.87 -8.87
CA ALA A 54 -4.66 4.93 -7.51
C ALA A 54 -4.39 3.53 -6.95
N LEU A 55 -3.50 3.45 -5.96
CA LEU A 55 -3.18 2.22 -5.24
C LEU A 55 -2.98 2.51 -3.76
N MET A 56 -3.08 1.47 -2.94
CA MET A 56 -2.75 1.50 -1.51
C MET A 56 -1.58 0.58 -1.21
N VAL A 57 -0.67 1.04 -0.36
CA VAL A 57 0.35 0.18 0.26
C VAL A 57 -0.06 -0.07 1.70
N THR A 58 -0.29 -1.34 2.04
CA THR A 58 -0.77 -1.74 3.35
C THR A 58 -0.08 -3.02 3.82
N ASP A 59 -0.08 -3.22 5.13
CA ASP A 59 0.28 -4.45 5.80
C ASP A 59 -0.94 -5.27 6.24
N THR A 60 -2.14 -4.89 5.76
CA THR A 60 -3.44 -5.50 6.07
C THR A 60 -3.87 -5.40 7.54
N ALA A 61 -3.52 -4.30 8.23
CA ALA A 61 -3.86 -4.02 9.63
C ALA A 61 -5.24 -4.53 10.08
N LEU A 62 -6.31 -4.20 9.33
CA LEU A 62 -7.68 -4.65 9.59
C LEU A 62 -7.82 -6.17 9.87
N TYR A 63 -7.01 -7.00 9.23
CA TYR A 63 -7.11 -8.46 9.31
C TYR A 63 -6.17 -9.10 10.34
N ARG A 64 -5.11 -8.41 10.73
CA ARG A 64 -4.03 -9.02 11.53
C ARG A 64 -3.67 -8.25 12.80
N TYR A 65 -4.11 -7.01 12.95
CA TYR A 65 -3.73 -6.12 14.04
C TYR A 65 -4.91 -5.94 14.99
N PRO A 66 -4.93 -6.62 16.15
CA PRO A 66 -6.10 -6.68 17.03
C PRO A 66 -6.42 -5.36 17.74
N HIS A 67 -5.49 -4.41 17.75
CA HIS A 67 -5.66 -3.12 18.41
C HIS A 67 -6.18 -2.03 17.47
N TYR A 68 -6.43 -2.36 16.20
CA TYR A 68 -6.91 -1.43 15.19
C TYR A 68 -8.20 -0.72 15.65
N HIS A 69 -8.25 0.62 15.55
CA HIS A 69 -9.38 1.45 15.99
C HIS A 69 -9.71 1.32 17.49
N THR A 70 -8.71 1.05 18.33
CA THR A 70 -8.87 1.04 19.80
C THR A 70 -7.89 2.00 20.45
N GLU A 71 -8.13 2.35 21.72
CA GLU A 71 -7.17 3.12 22.53
C GLU A 71 -5.83 2.39 22.74
N GLN A 72 -5.81 1.08 22.50
CA GLN A 72 -4.59 0.29 22.55
C GLN A 72 -3.77 0.41 21.26
N ASP A 73 -4.21 1.14 20.24
CA ASP A 73 -3.37 1.44 19.09
C ASP A 73 -2.30 2.47 19.47
N THR A 74 -1.18 1.99 20.00
CA THR A 74 -0.13 2.82 20.59
C THR A 74 1.19 2.70 19.83
N PRO A 75 2.04 3.75 19.86
CA PRO A 75 3.32 3.76 19.12
C PRO A 75 4.24 2.57 19.41
N GLU A 76 4.20 2.01 20.61
CA GLU A 76 5.03 0.88 21.03
C GLU A 76 4.72 -0.41 20.23
N LYS A 77 3.58 -0.47 19.55
CA LYS A 77 3.18 -1.62 18.73
C LYS A 77 3.69 -1.54 17.30
N VAL A 78 4.29 -0.41 16.91
CA VAL A 78 4.85 -0.20 15.58
C VAL A 78 6.21 -0.91 15.49
N ASP A 79 6.37 -1.76 14.47
CA ASP A 79 7.68 -2.26 14.08
C ASP A 79 8.41 -1.18 13.26
N TYR A 80 9.13 -0.31 13.97
CA TYR A 80 9.85 0.80 13.37
C TYR A 80 10.95 0.37 12.39
N GLY A 81 11.56 -0.81 12.61
CA GLY A 81 12.58 -1.35 11.71
C GLY A 81 12.00 -1.70 10.34
N ARG A 82 10.84 -2.38 10.31
CA ARG A 82 10.10 -2.65 9.07
C ARG A 82 9.56 -1.37 8.46
N LEU A 83 8.98 -0.48 9.27
CA LEU A 83 8.44 0.80 8.80
C LEU A 83 9.51 1.61 8.06
N ALA A 84 10.71 1.76 8.65
CA ALA A 84 11.81 2.50 8.03
C ALA A 84 12.23 1.91 6.68
N ARG A 85 12.31 0.57 6.58
CA ARG A 85 12.64 -0.12 5.31
C ARG A 85 11.58 0.06 4.23
N VAL A 86 10.30 0.03 4.60
CA VAL A 86 9.18 0.29 3.67
C VAL A 86 9.23 1.74 3.20
N VAL A 87 9.34 2.70 4.13
CA VAL A 87 9.39 4.14 3.80
C VAL A 87 10.58 4.47 2.90
N GLY A 88 11.76 3.93 3.19
CA GLY A 88 12.95 4.10 2.34
C GLY A 88 12.72 3.56 0.92
N GLY A 89 12.13 2.37 0.79
CA GLY A 89 11.77 1.80 -0.52
C GLY A 89 10.73 2.63 -1.27
N LEU A 90 9.71 3.15 -0.59
CA LEU A 90 8.70 4.03 -1.18
C LEU A 90 9.30 5.36 -1.65
N ALA A 91 10.20 5.96 -0.87
CA ALA A 91 10.89 7.18 -1.25
C ALA A 91 11.74 6.97 -2.52
N GLY A 92 12.53 5.89 -2.58
CA GLY A 92 13.29 5.53 -3.78
C GLY A 92 12.38 5.26 -4.99
N MET A 93 11.28 4.55 -4.79
CA MET A 93 10.28 4.26 -5.82
C MET A 93 9.72 5.56 -6.42
N LEU A 94 9.27 6.49 -5.57
CA LEU A 94 8.71 7.78 -6.00
C LEU A 94 9.76 8.63 -6.73
N TRP A 95 10.99 8.66 -6.22
CA TRP A 95 12.09 9.36 -6.88
C TRP A 95 12.37 8.79 -8.29
N ALA A 96 12.37 7.46 -8.44
CA ALA A 96 12.63 6.82 -9.72
C ALA A 96 11.49 7.05 -10.74
N LEU A 97 10.23 7.10 -10.29
CA LEU A 97 9.07 7.34 -11.15
C LEU A 97 8.87 8.81 -11.52
N GLY A 98 9.40 9.74 -10.72
CA GLY A 98 9.31 11.17 -10.96
C GLY A 98 10.37 11.73 -11.90
N ARG A 99 11.29 10.89 -12.39
CA ARG A 99 12.30 11.25 -13.42
C ARG A 99 11.77 10.96 -14.82
#